data_AF-A0A7Y5G4Q8-F1
#
_entry.id   AF-A0A7Y5G4Q8-F1
#
_cell.length_a   1.000
_cell.length_b   1.000
_cell.length_c   1.000
_cell.angle_alpha   90.00
_cell.angle_beta   90.00
_cell.angle_gamma   90.00
#
_symmetry.space_group_name_H-M   'P 1'
#
loop_
_entity.id
_entity.type
_entity.pdbx_description
1 polymer ?
#
loop_
_entity_poly.entity_id
_entity_poly.type
_entity_poly.pdbx_seq_one_letter_code
_entity_poly.pdbx_strand_id
1 'polypeptide(L)' 'DKPDEDTLTNLLIGRTGNLRAPVIRKGRTLIVGFDEATYKHLFEGK' A
#
# COMPACT_ATOMS: atom_id res chain seq x y z
N ASP A 1 9.90 3.04 14.39
CA ASP A 1 11.03 2.93 13.44
C ASP A 1 10.54 2.54 12.05
N LYS A 2 11.32 2.83 10.99
CA LYS A 2 10.98 2.40 9.62
C LYS A 2 11.52 0.98 9.38
N PRO A 3 10.79 0.09 8.68
CA PRO A 3 11.30 -1.24 8.32
C PRO A 3 12.47 -1.13 7.33
N ASP A 4 13.29 -2.17 7.29
CA ASP A 4 14.31 -2.36 6.25
C ASP A 4 13.69 -2.71 4.88
N GLU A 5 14.50 -2.66 3.83
CA GLU A 5 14.05 -2.86 2.45
C GLU A 5 13.53 -4.27 2.16
N ASP A 6 14.12 -5.30 2.77
CA ASP A 6 13.71 -6.69 2.56
C ASP A 6 12.36 -6.96 3.21
N THR A 7 12.19 -6.49 4.45
CA THR A 7 10.91 -6.51 5.16
C THR A 7 9.85 -5.78 4.35
N LEU A 8 10.16 -4.58 3.83
CA LEU A 8 9.22 -3.82 3.02
C LEU A 8 8.85 -4.54 1.72
N THR A 9 9.83 -5.08 1.00
CA THR A 9 9.62 -5.83 -0.26
C THR A 9 8.69 -7.02 -0.05
N ASN A 10 8.91 -7.81 1.01
CA ASN A 10 8.09 -8.98 1.33
C ASN A 10 6.63 -8.63 1.66
N LEU A 11 6.40 -7.44 2.23
CA LEU A 11 5.06 -6.93 2.49
C LEU A 11 4.39 -6.41 1.22
N LEU A 12 5.13 -5.74 0.32
CA LEU A 12 4.57 -5.09 -0.87
C LEU A 12 4.38 -6.03 -2.06
N ILE A 13 5.22 -7.05 -2.21
CA ILE A 13 5.23 -7.94 -3.37
C ILE A 13 4.49 -9.25 -3.08
N GLY A 14 3.63 -9.67 -4.01
CA GLY A 14 2.90 -10.93 -3.99
C GLY A 14 3.70 -12.10 -4.58
N ARG A 15 3.15 -13.31 -4.47
CA ARG A 15 3.82 -14.58 -4.88
C ARG A 15 4.30 -14.61 -6.33
N THR A 16 3.71 -13.80 -7.22
CA THR A 16 4.03 -13.74 -8.65
C THR A 16 4.93 -12.57 -9.03
N GLY A 17 5.47 -11.83 -8.05
CA GLY A 17 6.36 -10.68 -8.29
C GLY A 17 5.66 -9.35 -8.54
N ASN A 18 4.32 -9.32 -8.56
CA ASN A 18 3.54 -8.09 -8.68
C ASN A 18 3.29 -7.44 -7.32
N LEU A 19 2.99 -6.13 -7.31
CA LEU A 19 2.47 -5.46 -6.11
C LEU A 19 1.21 -6.17 -5.60
N ARG A 20 1.07 -6.27 -4.28
CA ARG A 20 -0.14 -6.81 -3.66
C ARG A 20 -1.33 -5.91 -3.96
N ALA A 21 -2.37 -6.50 -4.56
CA ALA A 21 -3.62 -5.81 -4.80
C ALA A 21 -4.41 -5.63 -3.47
N PRO A 22 -5.25 -4.59 -3.37
CA PRO A 22 -5.45 -3.48 -4.31
C PRO A 22 -4.27 -2.49 -4.34
N VAL A 23 -4.09 -1.76 -5.44
CA VAL A 23 -3.04 -0.73 -5.57
C VAL A 23 -3.67 0.58 -6.06
N ILE A 24 -3.39 1.68 -5.36
CA ILE A 24 -3.87 3.02 -5.70
C ILE A 24 -2.68 3.99 -5.74
N ARG A 25 -2.64 4.85 -6.76
CA ARG A 25 -1.72 5.99 -6.82
C ARG A 25 -2.51 7.30 -6.67
N LYS A 26 -2.20 8.07 -5.63
CA LYS A 26 -2.78 9.40 -5.37
C LYS A 26 -1.64 10.44 -5.31
N GLY A 27 -1.45 11.18 -6.40
CA GLY A 27 -0.32 12.11 -6.54
C GLY A 27 1.03 11.40 -6.41
N ARG A 28 1.80 11.73 -5.37
CA ARG A 28 3.10 11.10 -5.05
C ARG A 28 3.00 9.90 -4.09
N THR A 29 1.80 9.59 -3.60
CA THR A 29 1.57 8.50 -2.65
C THR A 29 1.12 7.24 -3.39
N LEU A 30 1.76 6.10 -3.10
CA LEU A 30 1.37 4.77 -3.55
C LEU A 30 0.83 3.99 -2.35
N ILE A 31 -0.40 3.48 -2.47
CA ILE A 31 -1.05 2.64 -1.47
C ILE A 31 -1.12 1.23 -2.02
N VAL A 32 -0.68 0.25 -1.23
CA VAL A 32 -0.59 -1.16 -1.60
C VAL A 32 -1.28 -1.97 -0.52
N GLY A 33 -2.22 -2.83 -0.91
CA GLY A 33 -3.10 -3.55 0.00
C GLY A 33 -4.29 -2.71 0.47
N PHE A 34 -5.09 -3.30 1.36
CA PHE A 34 -6.28 -2.70 1.91
C PHE A 34 -6.14 -2.49 3.42
N ASP A 35 -6.41 -1.27 3.85
CA ASP A 35 -6.62 -0.90 5.24
C ASP A 35 -7.83 0.03 5.30
N GLU A 36 -8.82 -0.31 6.13
CA GLU A 36 -10.12 0.38 6.13
C GLU A 36 -9.97 1.86 6.50
N ALA A 37 -9.21 2.18 7.55
CA ALA A 37 -9.02 3.56 8.00
C ALA A 37 -8.32 4.41 6.93
N THR A 38 -7.30 3.85 6.28
CA THR A 38 -6.59 4.49 5.16
C THR A 38 -7.54 4.76 4.00
N TYR A 39 -8.38 3.79 3.62
CA TYR A 39 -9.33 3.94 2.53
C TYR A 39 -10.40 4.98 2.84
N LYS A 40 -10.95 4.99 4.06
CA LYS A 40 -11.85 6.05 4.52
C LYS A 40 -11.19 7.42 4.40
N HIS A 41 -9.98 7.60 4.92
CA HIS A 41 -9.25 8.87 4.78
C HIS A 41 -8.98 9.26 3.31
N LEU A 42 -8.75 8.27 2.42
CA LEU A 42 -8.45 8.53 1.02
C LEU A 42 -9.67 8.95 0.20
N PHE A 43 -10.85 8.37 0.48
CA PHE A 43 -12.05 8.46 -0.36
C PHE A 43 -13.23 9.19 0.31
N GLU A 44 -13.34 9.12 1.62
CA GLU A 44 -14.32 9.88 2.40
C GLU A 44 -13.67 11.24 2.72
N GLY A 45 -13.74 12.16 1.76
CA GLY A 45 -13.33 13.54 1.96
C GLY A 45 -14.14 14.22 3.06
N LYS A 46 -13.55 15.24 3.70
CA LYS A 46 -14.35 16.32 4.28
C LYS A 46 -15.10 17.06 3.18
#